data_AF-A0A2G5IBQ1-F1
#
_entry.id   AF-A0A2G5IBQ1-F1
#
_cell.length_a   1.000
_cell.length_b   1.000
_cell.length_c   1.000
_cell.angle_alpha   90.00
_cell.angle_beta   90.00
_cell.angle_gamma   90.00
#
_symmetry.space_group_name_H-M   'P 1'
#
loop_
_entity.id
_entity.type
_entity.pdbx_description
1 polymer ?
#
loop_
_entity_poly.entity_id
_entity_poly.type
_entity_poly.pdbx_seq_one_letter_code
_entity_poly.pdbx_strand_id
1 'polypeptide(L)'
;MSSTSLEETRRVQTEVETALALVTSSTTDPHVVHFLRRVYTNESTNNSIHPLLAWKQWKNITKEQYLSILPALALASHMLTEPLTSNFINALIYCPTSIKFDNLGKPRKAFKWLCEDIEQPLRPAAQRRYEEALERLVPHVRLAPVKWPRNICAVTEPKKAIAGCGPGVQSEIQFSLERVNDVNPQSKSLDSLLLCYLELVQILLHELMHAIAFASDGAKYGERFFCDNTYVENGFSWEEAVLGGILELEKRNSRDVILTLKDLDLAALVSCHTARNISFPVTSCEGLAGRIIREITTQEVMQRFESLLQR
;
A
#
# COMPACT_ATOMS: atom_id res chain seq x y z
N MET A 1 36.08 -4.53 -4.19
CA MET A 1 34.82 -3.89 -4.62
C MET A 1 34.65 -4.23 -6.10
N SER A 2 33.61 -4.98 -6.46
CA SER A 2 33.45 -5.52 -7.82
C SER A 2 33.01 -4.42 -8.79
N SER A 3 33.48 -4.47 -10.04
CA SER A 3 33.12 -3.51 -11.09
C SER A 3 31.61 -3.39 -11.31
N THR A 4 30.85 -4.43 -10.97
CA THR A 4 29.39 -4.46 -11.00
C THR A 4 28.73 -3.46 -10.05
N SER A 5 29.30 -3.18 -8.87
CA SER A 5 28.68 -2.25 -7.92
C SER A 5 28.84 -0.78 -8.35
N LEU A 6 29.92 -0.46 -9.07
CA LEU A 6 30.21 0.89 -9.54
C LEU A 6 29.35 1.27 -10.76
N GLU A 7 29.09 0.30 -11.63
CA GLU A 7 28.25 0.45 -12.82
C GLU A 7 26.77 0.56 -12.45
N GLU A 8 26.34 -0.21 -11.45
CA GLU A 8 24.99 -0.13 -10.88
C GLU A 8 24.77 1.21 -10.16
N THR A 9 25.75 1.69 -9.38
CA THR A 9 25.70 3.02 -8.75
C THR A 9 25.57 4.14 -9.78
N ARG A 10 26.37 4.09 -10.86
CA ARG A 10 26.34 5.09 -11.93
C ARG A 10 25.01 5.08 -12.68
N ARG A 11 24.45 3.89 -12.90
CA ARG A 11 23.15 3.73 -13.54
C ARG A 11 22.00 4.29 -12.69
N VAL A 12 22.00 4.02 -11.39
CA VAL A 12 21.03 4.60 -10.44
C VAL A 12 21.15 6.12 -10.46
N GLN A 13 22.37 6.67 -10.42
CA GLN A 13 22.58 8.13 -10.43
C GLN A 13 22.09 8.82 -11.71
N THR A 14 22.28 8.22 -12.89
CA THR A 14 21.71 8.77 -14.14
C THR A 14 20.18 8.68 -14.18
N GLU A 15 19.60 7.61 -13.64
CA GLU A 15 18.14 7.45 -13.54
C GLU A 15 17.53 8.47 -12.57
N VAL A 16 18.22 8.75 -11.47
CA VAL A 16 17.92 9.79 -10.48
C VAL A 16 17.96 11.18 -11.09
N GLU A 17 19.02 11.51 -11.82
CA GLU A 17 19.15 12.81 -12.50
C GLU A 17 18.07 13.01 -13.56
N THR A 18 17.67 11.94 -14.26
CA THR A 18 16.58 11.97 -15.25
C THR A 18 15.23 12.18 -14.57
N ALA A 19 14.94 11.45 -13.49
CA ALA A 19 13.72 11.62 -12.72
C ALA A 19 13.65 13.02 -12.10
N LEU A 20 14.73 13.48 -11.46
CA LEU A 20 14.83 14.83 -10.90
C LEU A 20 14.64 15.89 -11.98
N ALA A 21 15.30 15.78 -13.14
CA ALA A 21 15.13 16.71 -14.25
C ALA A 21 13.67 16.79 -14.75
N LEU A 22 12.92 15.68 -14.66
CA LEU A 22 11.50 15.64 -15.00
C LEU A 22 10.60 16.31 -13.95
N VAL A 23 11.02 16.38 -12.67
CA VAL A 23 10.24 17.01 -11.59
C VAL A 23 10.72 18.42 -11.25
N THR A 24 11.94 18.82 -11.63
CA THR A 24 12.52 20.14 -11.34
C THR A 24 12.22 21.19 -12.42
N SER A 25 10.94 21.43 -12.70
CA SER A 25 10.55 22.67 -13.38
C SER A 25 10.79 23.88 -12.46
N SER A 26 10.95 25.08 -13.01
CA SER A 26 11.11 26.32 -12.23
C SER A 26 9.89 26.68 -11.37
N THR A 27 8.78 25.96 -11.51
CA THR A 27 7.55 26.15 -10.73
C THR A 27 7.32 25.05 -9.68
N THR A 28 8.23 24.09 -9.55
CA THR A 28 8.11 23.01 -8.57
C THR A 28 8.55 23.49 -7.19
N ASP A 29 7.76 23.16 -6.14
CA ASP A 29 8.09 23.47 -4.76
C ASP A 29 9.49 22.93 -4.37
N PRO A 30 10.40 23.79 -3.87
CA PRO A 30 11.73 23.38 -3.44
C PRO A 30 11.75 22.25 -2.39
N HIS A 31 10.74 22.14 -1.52
CA HIS A 31 10.63 21.09 -0.51
C HIS A 31 10.34 19.72 -1.13
N VAL A 32 9.50 19.66 -2.17
CA VAL A 32 9.26 18.40 -2.88
C VAL A 32 10.46 18.02 -3.74
N VAL A 33 11.09 18.99 -4.40
CA VAL A 33 12.37 18.75 -5.08
C VAL A 33 13.39 18.21 -4.09
N HIS A 34 13.44 18.73 -2.87
CA HIS A 34 14.33 18.27 -1.81
C HIS A 34 13.96 16.88 -1.28
N PHE A 35 12.68 16.57 -1.07
CA PHE A 35 12.21 15.24 -0.69
C PHE A 35 12.55 14.20 -1.76
N LEU A 36 12.22 14.49 -3.01
CA LEU A 36 12.56 13.64 -4.15
C LEU A 36 14.08 13.50 -4.23
N ARG A 37 14.85 14.59 -4.15
CA ARG A 37 16.32 14.52 -4.08
C ARG A 37 16.75 13.57 -2.98
N ARG A 38 16.29 13.72 -1.73
CA ARG A 38 16.65 12.81 -0.63
C ARG A 38 16.32 11.35 -0.92
N VAL A 39 15.16 11.06 -1.50
CA VAL A 39 14.75 9.70 -1.89
C VAL A 39 15.66 9.14 -2.99
N TYR A 40 16.03 9.96 -3.97
CA TYR A 40 16.76 9.54 -5.16
C TYR A 40 18.30 9.60 -4.98
N THR A 41 18.85 10.51 -4.19
CA THR A 41 20.29 10.74 -4.00
C THR A 41 20.89 10.01 -2.80
N ASN A 42 20.10 9.24 -2.06
CA ASN A 42 20.55 8.50 -0.87
C ASN A 42 21.14 9.39 0.26
N GLU A 43 20.95 10.72 0.20
CA GLU A 43 21.46 11.66 1.22
C GLU A 43 20.77 11.49 2.59
N SER A 44 19.68 10.73 2.64
CA SER A 44 19.05 10.30 3.88
C SER A 44 18.90 8.78 3.87
N THR A 45 19.87 8.13 4.52
CA THR A 45 19.72 6.85 5.24
C THR A 45 19.13 5.69 4.45
N ASN A 46 19.96 4.81 3.88
CA ASN A 46 19.61 3.41 3.57
C ASN A 46 18.29 3.14 2.80
N ASN A 47 17.70 4.14 2.12
CA ASN A 47 16.34 4.11 1.58
C ASN A 47 16.29 3.33 0.25
N SER A 48 16.65 2.05 0.33
CA SER A 48 16.38 1.11 -0.75
C SER A 48 14.88 0.88 -0.82
N ILE A 49 14.32 1.04 -2.02
CA ILE A 49 13.01 0.47 -2.35
C ILE A 49 12.99 -0.97 -1.85
N HIS A 50 12.00 -1.29 -1.03
CA HIS A 50 11.87 -2.62 -0.44
C HIS A 50 11.88 -3.67 -1.55
N PRO A 51 12.57 -4.82 -1.39
CA PRO A 51 12.68 -5.83 -2.46
C PRO A 51 11.36 -6.36 -3.02
N LEU A 52 10.25 -6.20 -2.27
CA LEU A 52 8.89 -6.49 -2.73
C LEU A 52 8.36 -5.50 -3.77
N LEU A 53 8.85 -4.26 -3.77
CA LEU A 53 8.41 -3.17 -4.65
C LEU A 53 9.44 -2.82 -5.73
N ALA A 54 10.63 -3.41 -5.67
CA ALA A 54 11.73 -3.16 -6.59
C ALA A 54 11.38 -3.51 -8.05
N TRP A 55 12.04 -2.84 -9.00
CA TRP A 55 11.88 -3.00 -10.46
C TRP A 55 11.71 -4.45 -10.92
N LYS A 56 12.54 -5.38 -10.40
CA LYS A 56 12.52 -6.81 -10.74
C LYS A 56 11.18 -7.52 -10.49
N GLN A 57 10.33 -6.94 -9.65
CA GLN A 57 9.01 -7.48 -9.31
C GLN A 57 7.92 -7.06 -10.29
N TRP A 58 8.17 -6.01 -11.06
CA TRP A 58 7.19 -5.47 -11.99
C TRP A 58 7.25 -6.20 -13.34
N LYS A 59 6.09 -6.60 -13.83
CA LYS A 59 5.88 -7.12 -15.19
C LYS A 59 5.19 -6.05 -16.01
N ASN A 60 5.55 -5.93 -17.29
CA ASN A 60 4.85 -5.07 -18.27
C ASN A 60 4.76 -3.58 -17.87
N ILE A 61 5.61 -3.10 -16.96
CA ILE A 61 5.79 -1.67 -16.71
C ILE A 61 6.93 -1.14 -17.59
N THR A 62 6.78 0.05 -18.16
CA THR A 62 7.91 0.72 -18.81
C THR A 62 8.85 1.33 -17.77
N LYS A 63 10.07 1.64 -18.19
CA LYS A 63 11.04 2.29 -17.30
C LYS A 63 10.53 3.65 -16.82
N GLU A 64 9.94 4.40 -17.74
CA GLU A 64 9.38 5.73 -17.50
C GLU A 64 8.25 5.67 -16.47
N GLN A 65 7.33 4.71 -16.61
CA GLN A 65 6.24 4.49 -15.66
C GLN A 65 6.75 4.12 -14.26
N TYR A 66 7.75 3.23 -14.16
CA TYR A 66 8.32 2.87 -12.86
C TYR A 66 9.02 4.06 -12.21
N LEU A 67 9.78 4.83 -12.98
CA LEU A 67 10.44 6.03 -12.48
C LEU A 67 9.43 7.09 -12.03
N SER A 68 8.30 7.22 -12.74
CA SER A 68 7.27 8.20 -12.36
C SER A 68 6.61 7.87 -11.03
N ILE A 69 6.41 6.59 -10.72
CA ILE A 69 5.83 6.12 -9.44
C ILE A 69 6.87 5.88 -8.34
N LEU A 70 8.17 5.99 -8.61
CA LEU A 70 9.22 5.67 -7.64
C LEU A 70 9.07 6.40 -6.29
N PRO A 71 8.60 7.66 -6.22
CA PRO A 71 8.36 8.33 -4.94
C PRO A 71 7.31 7.61 -4.09
N ALA A 72 6.24 7.10 -4.71
CA ALA A 72 5.25 6.27 -4.03
C ALA A 72 5.87 4.94 -3.56
N LEU A 73 6.73 4.32 -4.38
CA LEU A 73 7.39 3.06 -4.00
C LEU A 73 8.33 3.25 -2.81
N ALA A 74 9.09 4.35 -2.78
CA ALA A 74 9.96 4.68 -1.67
C ALA A 74 9.17 4.93 -0.39
N LEU A 75 8.07 5.68 -0.50
CA LEU A 75 7.20 5.98 0.62
C LEU A 75 6.52 4.74 1.17
N ALA A 76 6.01 3.85 0.30
CA ALA A 76 5.48 2.55 0.70
C ALA A 76 6.55 1.66 1.36
N SER A 77 7.80 1.71 0.87
CA SER A 77 8.92 0.97 1.46
C SER A 77 9.23 1.44 2.88
N HIS A 78 9.23 2.76 3.10
CA HIS A 78 9.39 3.36 4.42
C HIS A 78 8.24 2.97 5.36
N MET A 79 7.00 3.06 4.87
CA MET A 79 5.79 2.66 5.61
C MET A 79 5.81 1.20 6.07
N LEU A 80 6.50 0.30 5.35
CA LEU A 80 6.68 -1.08 5.80
C LEU A 80 7.52 -1.15 7.08
N THR A 81 8.50 -0.26 7.25
CA THR A 81 9.36 -0.24 8.44
C THR A 81 8.75 0.47 9.64
N GLU A 82 7.64 1.19 9.45
CA GLU A 82 6.96 1.90 10.54
C GLU A 82 6.43 0.94 11.62
N PRO A 83 6.49 1.32 12.91
CA PRO A 83 6.05 0.47 14.01
C PRO A 83 4.62 -0.07 13.85
N LEU A 84 3.65 0.77 13.49
CA LEU A 84 2.26 0.34 13.35
C LEU A 84 2.09 -0.69 12.22
N THR A 85 2.69 -0.45 11.05
CA THR A 85 2.63 -1.37 9.91
C THR A 85 3.35 -2.68 10.21
N SER A 86 4.55 -2.63 10.77
CA SER A 86 5.32 -3.82 11.10
C SER A 86 4.63 -4.66 12.19
N ASN A 87 4.07 -4.02 13.23
CA ASN A 87 3.23 -4.69 14.23
C ASN A 87 1.99 -5.33 13.59
N PHE A 88 1.33 -4.65 12.65
CA PHE A 88 0.13 -5.16 12.00
C PHE A 88 0.45 -6.40 11.16
N ILE A 89 1.48 -6.32 10.32
CA ILE A 89 1.93 -7.45 9.48
C ILE A 89 2.39 -8.62 10.35
N ASN A 90 3.15 -8.35 11.42
CA ASN A 90 3.58 -9.38 12.35
C ASN A 90 2.38 -10.08 13.03
N ALA A 91 1.33 -9.32 13.38
CA ALA A 91 0.08 -9.89 13.87
C ALA A 91 -0.67 -10.69 12.78
N LEU A 92 -0.76 -10.17 11.56
CA LEU A 92 -1.42 -10.84 10.44
C LEU A 92 -0.82 -12.22 10.15
N ILE A 93 0.51 -12.34 10.23
CA ILE A 93 1.25 -13.58 9.95
C ILE A 93 1.24 -14.54 11.14
N TYR A 94 1.45 -14.05 12.36
CA TYR A 94 1.78 -14.91 13.51
C TYR A 94 0.74 -14.93 14.63
N CYS A 95 -0.26 -14.05 14.63
CA CYS A 95 -1.28 -14.07 15.67
C CYS A 95 -2.11 -15.35 15.56
N PRO A 96 -2.31 -16.09 16.68
CA PRO A 96 -3.32 -17.14 16.72
C PRO A 96 -4.67 -16.59 16.27
N THR A 97 -5.33 -17.32 15.37
CA THR A 97 -6.64 -16.91 14.85
C THR A 97 -7.77 -17.61 15.61
N SER A 98 -8.88 -16.89 15.76
CA SER A 98 -10.16 -17.46 16.21
C SER A 98 -11.15 -17.51 15.04
N ILE A 99 -12.20 -18.30 15.15
CA ILE A 99 -13.29 -18.32 14.16
C ILE A 99 -14.41 -17.40 14.64
N LYS A 100 -14.73 -16.39 13.84
CA LYS A 100 -15.93 -15.53 13.98
C LYS A 100 -16.85 -15.78 12.79
N PHE A 101 -18.14 -15.45 12.92
CA PHE A 101 -19.09 -15.55 11.82
C PHE A 101 -19.41 -14.15 11.29
N ASP A 102 -19.37 -14.00 9.97
CA ASP A 102 -19.81 -12.74 9.33
C ASP A 102 -21.34 -12.60 9.36
N ASN A 103 -21.85 -11.45 8.89
CA ASN A 103 -23.29 -11.15 8.87
C ASN A 103 -24.11 -12.13 8.00
N LEU A 104 -23.45 -12.95 7.18
CA LEU A 104 -24.08 -13.99 6.37
C LEU A 104 -23.93 -15.38 7.00
N GLY A 105 -23.44 -15.47 8.23
CA GLY A 105 -23.19 -16.73 8.94
C GLY A 105 -22.03 -17.54 8.36
N LYS A 106 -21.12 -16.94 7.57
CA LYS A 106 -19.95 -17.64 7.06
C LYS A 106 -18.80 -17.55 8.07
N PRO A 107 -18.10 -18.67 8.35
CA PRO A 107 -16.96 -18.66 9.26
C PRO A 107 -15.78 -17.93 8.62
N ARG A 108 -15.20 -16.99 9.38
CA ARG A 108 -14.02 -16.21 9.02
C ARG A 108 -12.98 -16.29 10.13
N LYS A 109 -11.70 -16.28 9.75
CA LYS A 109 -10.61 -16.14 10.73
C LYS A 109 -10.59 -14.70 11.25
N ALA A 110 -10.35 -14.55 12.55
CA ALA A 110 -10.13 -13.27 13.20
C ALA A 110 -8.77 -13.27 13.89
N PHE A 111 -8.01 -12.19 13.73
CA PHE A 111 -6.73 -11.97 14.41
C PHE A 111 -6.76 -10.63 15.15
N LYS A 112 -5.81 -10.42 16.06
CA LYS A 112 -5.70 -9.19 16.87
C LYS A 112 -4.24 -8.78 16.98
N TRP A 113 -3.99 -7.61 17.57
CA TRP A 113 -2.65 -7.19 17.94
C TRP A 113 -1.94 -8.26 18.80
N LEU A 114 -0.66 -8.48 18.49
CA LEU A 114 0.24 -9.31 19.30
C LEU A 114 0.91 -8.52 20.43
N CYS A 115 1.05 -7.21 20.26
CA CYS A 115 1.69 -6.30 21.19
C CYS A 115 0.67 -5.33 21.76
N GLU A 116 0.80 -4.98 23.05
CA GLU A 116 -0.07 -4.00 23.71
C GLU A 116 0.32 -2.57 23.33
N ASP A 117 1.62 -2.31 23.19
CA ASP A 117 2.17 -1.02 22.77
C ASP A 117 2.52 -1.07 21.27
N ILE A 118 1.54 -0.70 20.44
CA ILE A 118 1.61 -0.83 18.97
C ILE A 118 2.41 0.29 18.30
N GLU A 119 2.65 1.39 19.00
CA GLU A 119 3.45 2.52 18.49
C GLU A 119 4.95 2.29 18.66
N GLN A 120 5.33 1.32 19.49
CA GLN A 120 6.74 0.93 19.65
C GLN A 120 7.19 -0.06 18.57
N PRO A 121 8.45 0.05 18.11
CA PRO A 121 9.03 -0.94 17.22
C PRO A 121 8.92 -2.36 17.76
N LEU A 122 8.84 -3.35 16.86
CA LEU A 122 8.88 -4.75 17.24
C LEU A 122 10.13 -5.06 18.06
N ARG A 123 9.97 -5.89 19.10
CA ARG A 123 11.12 -6.40 19.87
C ARG A 123 12.08 -7.13 18.93
N PRO A 124 13.41 -7.17 19.20
CA PRO A 124 14.41 -7.67 18.25
C PRO A 124 14.13 -9.06 17.66
N ALA A 125 13.60 -9.99 18.45
CA ALA A 125 13.25 -11.33 17.96
C ALA A 125 12.01 -11.34 17.05
N ALA A 126 11.03 -10.46 17.29
CA ALA A 126 9.87 -10.30 16.42
C ALA A 126 10.24 -9.54 15.14
N GLN A 127 11.06 -8.49 15.25
CA GLN A 127 11.60 -7.73 14.11
C GLN A 127 12.32 -8.65 13.11
N ARG A 128 13.25 -9.50 13.59
CA ARG A 128 13.95 -10.46 12.70
C ARG A 128 13.00 -11.41 11.98
N ARG A 129 11.98 -11.95 12.68
CA ARG A 129 10.99 -12.84 12.06
C ARG A 129 10.15 -12.13 11.01
N TYR A 130 9.75 -10.89 11.30
CA TYR A 130 9.04 -10.03 10.35
C TYR A 130 9.88 -9.78 9.09
N GLU A 131 11.16 -9.40 9.24
CA GLU A 131 12.09 -9.19 8.12
C GLU A 131 12.28 -10.47 7.30
N GLU A 132 12.54 -11.61 7.96
CA GLU A 132 12.66 -12.92 7.30
C GLU A 132 11.38 -13.29 6.53
N ALA A 133 10.20 -12.98 7.07
CA ALA A 133 8.94 -13.26 6.40
C ALA A 133 8.77 -12.42 5.14
N LEU A 134 9.07 -11.12 5.20
CA LEU A 134 9.02 -10.25 4.04
C LEU A 134 10.06 -10.65 2.98
N GLU A 135 11.28 -11.03 3.39
CA GLU A 135 12.31 -11.52 2.47
C GLU A 135 11.88 -12.81 1.75
N ARG A 136 11.29 -13.76 2.47
CA ARG A 136 10.74 -15.00 1.88
C ARG A 136 9.60 -14.73 0.91
N LEU A 137 8.89 -13.60 1.04
CA LEU A 137 7.79 -13.23 0.17
C LEU A 137 8.27 -12.68 -1.19
N VAL A 138 9.46 -12.07 -1.25
CA VAL A 138 10.07 -11.44 -2.45
C VAL A 138 10.00 -12.29 -3.71
N PRO A 139 10.38 -13.60 -3.72
CA PRO A 139 10.29 -14.41 -4.93
C PRO A 139 8.85 -14.76 -5.36
N HIS A 140 7.85 -14.55 -4.49
CA HIS A 140 6.47 -15.03 -4.63
C HIS A 140 5.44 -13.94 -4.90
N VAL A 141 5.85 -12.67 -4.90
CA VAL A 141 5.00 -11.53 -5.25
C VAL A 141 5.46 -10.92 -6.57
N ARG A 142 4.52 -10.59 -7.44
CA ARG A 142 4.74 -9.83 -8.67
C ARG A 142 3.76 -8.66 -8.74
N LEU A 143 4.19 -7.59 -9.40
CA LEU A 143 3.36 -6.40 -9.64
C LEU A 143 3.16 -6.26 -11.14
N ALA A 144 1.97 -5.86 -11.57
CA ALA A 144 1.69 -5.63 -12.98
C ALA A 144 0.70 -4.47 -13.16
N PRO A 145 1.00 -3.45 -13.96
CA PRO A 145 -0.03 -2.54 -14.42
C PRO A 145 -0.89 -3.26 -15.48
N VAL A 146 -2.20 -3.21 -15.29
CA VAL A 146 -3.20 -3.88 -16.12
C VAL A 146 -4.28 -2.87 -16.49
N LYS A 147 -4.81 -2.98 -17.70
CA LYS A 147 -5.93 -2.15 -18.12
C LYS A 147 -7.21 -2.65 -17.42
N TRP A 148 -7.67 -1.89 -16.45
CA TRP A 148 -8.91 -2.13 -15.73
C TRP A 148 -9.98 -1.08 -16.09
N PRO A 149 -11.27 -1.36 -15.85
CA PRO A 149 -12.28 -0.32 -15.72
C PRO A 149 -11.88 0.72 -14.66
N ARG A 150 -12.31 1.97 -14.84
CA ARG A 150 -11.91 3.11 -14.00
C ARG A 150 -12.20 2.96 -12.50
N ASN A 151 -13.16 2.13 -12.14
CA ASN A 151 -13.59 1.92 -10.76
C ASN A 151 -12.78 0.86 -10.00
N ILE A 152 -11.84 0.19 -10.67
CA ILE A 152 -10.94 -0.79 -10.04
C ILE A 152 -9.54 -0.17 -9.96
N CYS A 153 -9.05 0.02 -8.74
CA CYS A 153 -7.74 0.62 -8.49
C CYS A 153 -6.61 -0.41 -8.54
N ALA A 154 -6.80 -1.55 -7.87
CA ALA A 154 -5.95 -2.71 -7.97
C ALA A 154 -6.70 -3.97 -7.51
N VAL A 155 -6.10 -5.13 -7.75
CA VAL A 155 -6.53 -6.44 -7.25
C VAL A 155 -5.31 -7.32 -7.00
N THR A 156 -5.28 -8.03 -5.88
CA THR A 156 -4.31 -9.10 -5.63
C THR A 156 -4.89 -10.45 -6.04
N GLU A 157 -4.29 -11.07 -7.06
CA GLU A 157 -4.71 -12.38 -7.54
C GLU A 157 -3.81 -13.49 -6.99
N PRO A 158 -4.37 -14.55 -6.37
CA PRO A 158 -3.62 -15.74 -6.04
C PRO A 158 -3.25 -16.51 -7.33
N LYS A 159 -2.01 -17.00 -7.40
CA LYS A 159 -1.48 -17.71 -8.58
C LYS A 159 -1.24 -19.19 -8.32
N LYS A 160 -0.07 -19.55 -7.79
CA LYS A 160 0.37 -20.94 -7.63
C LYS A 160 0.79 -21.22 -6.19
N ALA A 161 0.59 -22.43 -5.72
CA ALA A 161 1.09 -22.85 -4.41
C ALA A 161 2.62 -22.66 -4.32
N ILE A 162 3.10 -22.22 -3.17
CA ILE A 162 4.53 -22.08 -2.86
C ILE A 162 5.05 -23.46 -2.46
N ALA A 163 5.92 -24.03 -3.30
CA ALA A 163 6.46 -25.36 -3.08
C ALA A 163 7.22 -25.44 -1.74
N GLY A 164 6.88 -26.44 -0.92
CA GLY A 164 7.55 -26.68 0.36
C GLY A 164 7.16 -25.74 1.52
N CYS A 165 6.25 -24.79 1.31
CA CYS A 165 5.88 -23.78 2.32
C CYS A 165 4.41 -23.85 2.74
N GLY A 166 3.93 -25.03 3.16
CA GLY A 166 2.59 -25.19 3.72
C GLY A 166 1.48 -24.77 2.75
N PRO A 167 0.41 -24.09 3.21
CA PRO A 167 -0.72 -23.71 2.36
C PRO A 167 -0.45 -22.49 1.48
N GLY A 168 0.72 -21.83 1.60
CA GLY A 168 1.01 -20.54 0.99
C GLY A 168 0.87 -20.52 -0.54
N VAL A 169 0.43 -19.38 -1.06
CA VAL A 169 0.20 -19.13 -2.50
C VAL A 169 0.92 -17.86 -2.95
N GLN A 170 1.53 -17.92 -4.13
CA GLN A 170 2.13 -16.77 -4.82
C GLN A 170 1.05 -15.78 -5.23
N SER A 171 1.40 -14.50 -5.30
CA SER A 171 0.45 -13.43 -5.61
C SER A 171 0.94 -12.57 -6.76
N GLU A 172 0.02 -12.09 -7.57
CA GLU A 172 0.25 -10.98 -8.49
C GLU A 172 -0.68 -9.83 -8.14
N ILE A 173 -0.08 -8.69 -7.79
CA ILE A 173 -0.80 -7.46 -7.52
C ILE A 173 -0.94 -6.71 -8.84
N GLN A 174 -2.18 -6.55 -9.29
CA GLN A 174 -2.51 -5.92 -10.56
C GLN A 174 -3.05 -4.52 -10.31
N PHE A 175 -2.32 -3.51 -10.77
CA PHE A 175 -2.69 -2.10 -10.63
C PHE A 175 -3.40 -1.60 -11.87
N SER A 176 -4.31 -0.64 -11.71
CA SER A 176 -4.84 0.09 -12.85
C SER A 176 -3.71 0.83 -13.59
N LEU A 177 -3.50 0.46 -14.85
CA LEU A 177 -2.57 1.14 -15.74
C LEU A 177 -2.92 2.63 -15.90
N GLU A 178 -4.21 2.99 -15.83
CA GLU A 178 -4.64 4.39 -15.85
C GLU A 178 -4.11 5.13 -14.62
N ARG A 179 -4.16 4.53 -13.42
CA ARG A 179 -3.61 5.16 -12.19
C ARG A 179 -2.10 5.31 -12.23
N VAL A 180 -1.38 4.31 -12.77
CA VAL A 180 0.07 4.40 -12.97
C VAL A 180 0.41 5.53 -13.96
N ASN A 181 -0.33 5.64 -15.07
CA ASN A 181 -0.14 6.70 -16.06
C ASN A 181 -0.59 8.08 -15.58
N ASP A 182 -1.56 8.14 -14.67
CA ASP A 182 -2.00 9.39 -14.04
C ASP A 182 -0.85 10.01 -13.23
N VAL A 183 0.09 9.22 -12.71
CA VAL A 183 1.32 9.74 -12.12
C VAL A 183 2.26 10.27 -13.19
N ASN A 184 1.97 11.48 -13.64
CA ASN A 184 2.72 12.18 -14.66
C ASN A 184 3.14 13.57 -14.17
N PRO A 185 4.41 13.73 -13.78
CA PRO A 185 4.96 15.01 -13.34
C PRO A 185 4.89 16.12 -14.39
N GLN A 186 4.78 15.79 -15.68
CA GLN A 186 4.74 16.77 -16.76
C GLN A 186 3.34 17.39 -16.95
N SER A 187 2.29 16.70 -16.52
CA SER A 187 0.90 17.11 -16.77
C SER A 187 0.13 17.51 -15.51
N LYS A 188 0.60 17.13 -14.31
CA LYS A 188 -0.07 17.43 -13.04
C LYS A 188 0.61 18.58 -12.30
N SER A 189 -0.20 19.38 -11.60
CA SER A 189 0.32 20.23 -10.53
C SER A 189 0.92 19.38 -9.43
N LEU A 190 1.82 19.98 -8.66
CA LEU A 190 2.50 19.27 -7.58
C LEU A 190 1.51 18.68 -6.55
N ASP A 191 0.54 19.46 -6.09
CA ASP A 191 -0.47 18.98 -5.12
C ASP A 191 -1.23 17.76 -5.66
N SER A 192 -1.61 17.79 -6.94
CA SER A 192 -2.27 16.66 -7.59
C SER A 192 -1.34 15.45 -7.71
N LEU A 193 -0.05 15.66 -7.97
CA LEU A 193 0.93 14.59 -8.07
C LEU A 193 1.17 13.93 -6.70
N LEU A 194 1.29 14.73 -5.64
CA LEU A 194 1.40 14.24 -4.26
C LEU A 194 0.20 13.38 -3.89
N LEU A 195 -1.02 13.84 -4.18
CA LEU A 195 -2.23 13.06 -3.95
C LEU A 195 -2.23 11.73 -4.71
N CYS A 196 -1.74 11.72 -5.96
CA CYS A 196 -1.58 10.47 -6.71
C CYS A 196 -0.53 9.53 -6.07
N TYR A 197 0.58 10.07 -5.54
CA TYR A 197 1.56 9.25 -4.82
C TYR A 197 0.97 8.63 -3.56
N LEU A 198 0.21 9.41 -2.79
CA LEU A 198 -0.44 8.97 -1.57
C LEU A 198 -1.47 7.87 -1.83
N GLU A 199 -2.30 8.06 -2.86
CA GLU A 199 -3.24 7.04 -3.31
C GLU A 199 -2.50 5.76 -3.73
N LEU A 200 -1.41 5.87 -4.50
CA LEU A 200 -0.63 4.69 -4.86
C LEU A 200 -0.01 3.99 -3.65
N VAL A 201 0.52 4.72 -2.65
CA VAL A 201 1.06 4.13 -1.42
C VAL A 201 0.00 3.33 -0.70
N GLN A 202 -1.20 3.91 -0.52
CA GLN A 202 -2.33 3.22 0.08
C GLN A 202 -2.64 1.94 -0.70
N ILE A 203 -2.87 2.03 -2.01
CA ILE A 203 -3.22 0.88 -2.84
C ILE A 203 -2.13 -0.19 -2.76
N LEU A 204 -0.84 0.19 -2.84
CA LEU A 204 0.28 -0.73 -2.76
C LEU A 204 0.28 -1.51 -1.44
N LEU A 205 0.14 -0.82 -0.31
CA LEU A 205 0.19 -1.45 1.01
C LEU A 205 -1.07 -2.26 1.28
N HIS A 206 -2.24 -1.76 0.89
CA HIS A 206 -3.51 -2.46 0.95
C HIS A 206 -3.42 -3.82 0.26
N GLU A 207 -3.03 -3.83 -1.02
CA GLU A 207 -2.91 -5.05 -1.79
C GLU A 207 -1.78 -5.96 -1.31
N LEU A 208 -0.72 -5.38 -0.75
CA LEU A 208 0.35 -6.16 -0.16
C LEU A 208 -0.13 -6.95 1.08
N MET A 209 -1.11 -6.44 1.85
CA MET A 209 -1.70 -7.20 2.96
C MET A 209 -2.36 -8.49 2.46
N HIS A 210 -3.05 -8.43 1.32
CA HIS A 210 -3.62 -9.61 0.66
C HIS A 210 -2.54 -10.58 0.22
N ALA A 211 -1.49 -10.08 -0.41
CA ALA A 211 -0.38 -10.91 -0.83
C ALA A 211 0.31 -11.62 0.35
N ILE A 212 0.49 -10.92 1.48
CA ILE A 212 1.04 -11.48 2.73
C ILE A 212 0.10 -12.56 3.29
N ALA A 213 -1.21 -12.31 3.31
CA ALA A 213 -2.21 -13.27 3.79
C ALA A 213 -2.24 -14.54 2.91
N PHE A 214 -2.18 -14.40 1.59
CA PHE A 214 -2.11 -15.54 0.67
C PHE A 214 -0.82 -16.34 0.83
N ALA A 215 0.32 -15.69 1.04
CA ALA A 215 1.59 -16.40 1.23
C ALA A 215 1.67 -17.14 2.57
N SER A 216 1.05 -16.60 3.63
CA SER A 216 1.06 -17.21 4.96
C SER A 216 0.04 -18.34 5.11
N ASP A 217 -1.19 -18.14 4.64
CA ASP A 217 -2.29 -19.06 4.90
C ASP A 217 -2.91 -19.70 3.67
N GLY A 218 -2.49 -19.27 2.48
CA GLY A 218 -3.05 -19.76 1.22
C GLY A 218 -4.36 -19.10 0.83
N ALA A 219 -4.76 -19.30 -0.43
CA ALA A 219 -5.94 -18.67 -1.02
C ALA A 219 -7.27 -19.16 -0.40
N LYS A 220 -7.28 -20.32 0.28
CA LYS A 220 -8.52 -20.96 0.77
C LYS A 220 -9.14 -20.26 1.98
N TYR A 221 -8.33 -19.62 2.83
CA TYR A 221 -8.83 -19.03 4.06
C TYR A 221 -9.30 -17.58 3.90
N GLY A 222 -9.12 -16.98 2.71
CA GLY A 222 -9.64 -15.67 2.34
C GLY A 222 -9.26 -14.53 3.29
N GLU A 223 -10.03 -13.45 3.19
CA GLU A 223 -9.95 -12.28 4.06
C GLU A 223 -10.27 -12.60 5.54
N ARG A 224 -9.68 -11.82 6.45
CA ARG A 224 -9.84 -11.98 7.91
C ARG A 224 -10.52 -10.78 8.53
N PHE A 225 -11.13 -11.02 9.69
CA PHE A 225 -11.43 -9.94 10.63
C PHE A 225 -10.18 -9.52 11.38
N PHE A 226 -10.04 -8.21 11.58
CA PHE A 226 -9.06 -7.65 12.48
C PHE A 226 -9.72 -7.10 13.74
N CYS A 227 -9.26 -7.54 14.91
CA CYS A 227 -9.83 -7.22 16.21
C CYS A 227 -11.36 -7.44 16.20
N ASP A 228 -12.13 -6.39 16.49
CA ASP A 228 -13.59 -6.39 16.49
C ASP A 228 -14.19 -5.67 15.27
N ASN A 229 -13.37 -5.45 14.23
CA ASN A 229 -13.86 -4.93 12.96
C ASN A 229 -14.89 -5.92 12.38
N THR A 230 -15.96 -5.36 11.83
CA THR A 230 -17.04 -6.09 11.17
C THR A 230 -16.89 -6.17 9.66
N TYR A 231 -15.81 -5.62 9.10
CA TYR A 231 -15.43 -5.76 7.70
C TYR A 231 -14.32 -6.80 7.52
N VAL A 232 -14.54 -7.77 6.62
CA VAL A 232 -13.64 -8.92 6.40
C VAL A 232 -12.75 -8.62 5.20
N GLU A 233 -11.68 -7.85 5.41
CA GLU A 233 -10.76 -7.44 4.35
C GLU A 233 -9.44 -6.96 4.96
N ASN A 234 -8.32 -7.60 4.60
CA ASN A 234 -7.03 -7.38 5.24
C ASN A 234 -6.42 -6.01 4.93
N GLY A 235 -6.62 -5.48 3.71
CA GLY A 235 -6.14 -4.18 3.28
C GLY A 235 -6.84 -3.04 4.02
N PHE A 236 -8.17 -3.06 4.08
CA PHE A 236 -8.94 -2.08 4.86
C PHE A 236 -8.71 -2.22 6.36
N SER A 237 -8.53 -3.44 6.86
CA SER A 237 -8.14 -3.65 8.25
C SER A 237 -6.81 -2.98 8.58
N TRP A 238 -5.84 -3.02 7.65
CA TRP A 238 -4.58 -2.30 7.79
C TRP A 238 -4.78 -0.78 7.72
N GLU A 239 -5.57 -0.28 6.78
CA GLU A 239 -5.88 1.16 6.68
C GLU A 239 -6.48 1.69 7.97
N GLU A 240 -7.50 1.02 8.51
CA GLU A 240 -8.14 1.41 9.76
C GLU A 240 -7.14 1.38 10.94
N ALA A 241 -6.37 0.30 11.04
CA ALA A 241 -5.43 0.08 12.14
C ALA A 241 -4.23 1.04 12.13
N VAL A 242 -3.73 1.40 10.94
CA VAL A 242 -2.47 2.13 10.77
C VAL A 242 -2.71 3.59 10.42
N LEU A 243 -3.72 3.90 9.61
CA LEU A 243 -4.04 5.26 9.17
C LEU A 243 -5.12 5.92 10.07
N GLY A 244 -5.83 5.11 10.88
CA GLY A 244 -6.93 5.56 11.72
C GLY A 244 -8.28 5.63 11.00
N GLY A 245 -8.40 5.00 9.83
CA GLY A 245 -9.60 4.93 9.01
C GLY A 245 -9.29 4.58 7.56
N ILE A 246 -10.32 4.47 6.72
CA ILE A 246 -10.16 4.16 5.29
C ILE A 246 -9.86 5.43 4.51
N LEU A 247 -8.79 5.37 3.72
CA LEU A 247 -8.37 6.49 2.91
C LEU A 247 -9.14 6.47 1.58
N GLU A 248 -9.88 7.52 1.28
CA GLU A 248 -10.60 7.65 0.01
C GLU A 248 -10.27 8.97 -0.67
N LEU A 249 -9.82 8.88 -1.91
CA LEU A 249 -9.53 10.02 -2.77
C LEU A 249 -10.82 10.47 -3.46
N GLU A 250 -11.46 11.51 -2.95
CA GLU A 250 -12.67 12.06 -3.55
C GLU A 250 -12.33 13.18 -4.54
N LYS A 251 -12.77 13.02 -5.80
CA LYS A 251 -12.74 14.08 -6.80
C LYS A 251 -13.98 14.96 -6.59
N ARG A 252 -13.80 16.17 -6.05
CA ARG A 252 -14.90 17.14 -5.91
C ARG A 252 -15.26 17.81 -7.23
N ASN A 253 -14.26 18.04 -8.09
CA ASN A 253 -14.42 18.61 -9.44
C ASN A 253 -13.14 18.34 -10.27
N SER A 254 -13.00 18.94 -11.46
CA SER A 254 -11.86 18.68 -12.37
C SER A 254 -10.51 19.16 -11.86
N ARG A 255 -10.46 19.92 -10.76
CA ARG A 255 -9.24 20.53 -10.21
C ARG A 255 -9.00 20.20 -8.74
N ASP A 256 -10.05 19.89 -7.99
CA ASP A 256 -9.99 19.62 -6.56
C ASP A 256 -10.14 18.14 -6.28
N VAL A 257 -9.09 17.59 -5.68
CA VAL A 257 -9.04 16.24 -5.16
C VAL A 257 -8.82 16.39 -3.65
N ILE A 258 -9.70 15.79 -2.85
CA ILE A 258 -9.55 15.75 -1.40
C ILE A 258 -9.28 14.32 -0.95
N LEU A 259 -8.52 14.20 0.13
CA LEU A 259 -8.31 12.93 0.80
C LEU A 259 -9.22 12.89 2.00
N THR A 260 -10.11 11.90 2.05
CA THR A 260 -11.03 11.72 3.18
C THR A 260 -10.61 10.50 3.97
N LEU A 261 -10.68 10.62 5.29
CA LEU A 261 -10.58 9.47 6.19
C LEU A 261 -12.00 9.12 6.62
N LYS A 262 -12.46 7.94 6.20
CA LYS A 262 -13.81 7.46 6.51
C LYS A 262 -13.74 6.42 7.62
N ASP A 263 -14.72 6.50 8.51
CA ASP A 263 -15.06 5.40 9.40
C ASP A 263 -16.00 4.49 8.63
N LEU A 264 -15.81 3.19 8.77
CA LEU A 264 -16.83 2.26 8.35
C LEU A 264 -17.95 2.26 9.38
N ASP A 265 -18.91 3.18 9.21
CA ASP A 265 -20.20 3.05 9.89
C ASP A 265 -21.01 1.93 9.24
N LEU A 266 -20.74 0.69 9.67
CA LEU A 266 -21.37 -0.50 9.11
C LEU A 266 -22.87 -0.56 9.38
N ALA A 267 -23.39 0.18 10.38
CA ALA A 267 -24.83 0.31 10.60
C ALA A 267 -25.51 1.06 9.43
N ALA A 268 -24.83 2.02 8.81
CA ALA A 268 -25.31 2.73 7.63
C ALA A 268 -25.27 1.84 6.37
N LEU A 269 -24.23 1.03 6.17
CA LEU A 269 -24.08 0.12 5.02
C LEU A 269 -25.15 -0.99 4.97
N VAL A 270 -25.51 -1.57 6.13
CA VAL A 270 -26.54 -2.62 6.25
C VAL A 270 -27.94 -2.07 5.90
N SER A 271 -28.22 -0.81 6.24
CA SER A 271 -29.49 -0.15 5.90
C SER A 271 -29.68 0.08 4.40
N CYS A 272 -28.59 0.30 3.65
CA CYS A 272 -28.62 0.49 2.21
C CYS A 272 -28.81 -0.83 1.43
N HIS A 273 -28.27 -1.94 1.93
CA HIS A 273 -28.35 -3.25 1.25
C HIS A 273 -29.70 -3.93 1.43
N THR A 274 -30.41 -3.69 2.54
CA THR A 274 -31.79 -4.18 2.72
C THR A 274 -32.79 -3.51 1.77
N ALA A 275 -32.46 -2.35 1.21
CA ALA A 275 -33.29 -1.65 0.22
C ALA A 275 -33.03 -2.08 -1.24
N ARG A 276 -31.92 -2.77 -1.54
CA ARG A 276 -31.51 -3.15 -2.90
C ARG A 276 -31.03 -4.60 -2.90
N ASN A 277 -31.92 -5.55 -3.22
CA ASN A 277 -31.62 -6.98 -3.40
C ASN A 277 -30.59 -7.22 -4.53
N ILE A 278 -29.31 -6.92 -4.31
CA ILE A 278 -28.26 -7.16 -5.30
C ILE A 278 -27.02 -7.72 -4.61
N SER A 279 -26.62 -8.91 -5.01
CA SER A 279 -25.35 -9.54 -4.67
C SER A 279 -24.27 -9.13 -5.68
N PHE A 280 -23.34 -8.26 -5.28
CA PHE A 280 -22.12 -7.99 -6.05
C PHE A 280 -20.89 -8.53 -5.32
N PRO A 281 -19.86 -9.03 -6.05
CA PRO A 281 -18.52 -9.15 -5.50
C PRO A 281 -17.99 -7.74 -5.20
N VAL A 282 -17.61 -7.51 -3.95
CA VAL A 282 -17.08 -6.22 -3.48
C VAL A 282 -15.62 -6.11 -3.93
N THR A 283 -15.41 -5.59 -5.15
CA THR A 283 -14.07 -5.23 -5.66
C THR A 283 -14.03 -3.82 -6.26
N SER A 284 -15.11 -3.04 -6.14
CA SER A 284 -15.15 -1.64 -6.55
C SER A 284 -15.06 -0.73 -5.33
N CYS A 285 -14.04 0.13 -5.30
CA CYS A 285 -13.89 1.24 -4.33
C CYS A 285 -14.88 2.39 -4.61
N GLU A 286 -15.99 2.16 -5.31
CA GLU A 286 -17.00 3.19 -5.56
C GLU A 286 -17.99 3.24 -4.39
N GLY A 287 -17.70 4.17 -3.45
CA GLY A 287 -18.65 4.62 -2.45
C GLY A 287 -18.93 3.61 -1.35
N LEU A 288 -17.91 3.31 -0.53
CA LEU A 288 -18.20 2.82 0.82
C LEU A 288 -19.02 3.92 1.52
N ALA A 289 -20.25 3.58 1.91
CA ALA A 289 -21.11 4.45 2.71
C ALA A 289 -20.56 4.52 4.15
N GLY A 290 -19.38 5.12 4.29
CA GLY A 290 -18.74 5.43 5.56
C GLY A 290 -19.06 6.86 5.98
N ARG A 291 -19.11 7.09 7.29
CA ARG A 291 -19.16 8.45 7.81
C ARG A 291 -17.77 9.07 7.63
N ILE A 292 -17.69 10.22 6.97
CA ILE A 292 -16.44 10.98 6.92
C ILE A 292 -16.09 11.35 8.37
N ILE A 293 -15.00 10.79 8.90
CA ILE A 293 -14.48 11.13 10.23
C ILE A 293 -13.91 12.53 10.15
N ARG A 294 -13.10 12.76 9.11
CA ARG A 294 -12.39 14.02 8.89
C ARG A 294 -11.94 14.14 7.44
N GLU A 295 -12.03 15.35 6.89
CA GLU A 295 -11.24 15.72 5.72
C GLU A 295 -9.78 15.85 6.16
N ILE A 296 -8.86 15.20 5.45
CA ILE A 296 -7.43 15.37 5.70
C ILE A 296 -6.88 16.22 4.57
N THR A 297 -6.25 17.34 4.92
CA THR A 297 -5.63 18.20 3.91
C THR A 297 -4.37 17.53 3.35
N THR A 298 -4.03 17.79 2.09
CA THR A 298 -2.75 17.37 1.50
C THR A 298 -1.58 17.78 2.40
N GLN A 299 -1.66 18.96 3.03
CA GLN A 299 -0.66 19.45 3.97
C GLN A 299 -0.54 18.60 5.22
N GLU A 300 -1.63 18.14 5.84
CA GLU A 300 -1.58 17.25 7.01
C GLU A 300 -1.01 15.87 6.65
N VAL A 301 -1.33 15.36 5.46
CA VAL A 301 -0.76 14.10 4.98
C VAL A 301 0.74 14.27 4.76
N MET A 302 1.14 15.32 4.06
CA MET A 302 2.54 15.64 3.82
C MET A 302 3.30 15.90 5.12
N GLN A 303 2.71 16.59 6.10
CA GLN A 303 3.30 16.78 7.44
C GLN A 303 3.44 15.46 8.20
N ARG A 304 2.46 14.55 8.10
CA ARG A 304 2.60 13.19 8.64
C ARG A 304 3.75 12.47 7.96
N PHE A 305 3.83 12.48 6.63
CA PHE A 305 4.95 11.87 5.92
C PHE A 305 6.29 12.51 6.24
N GLU A 306 6.37 13.84 6.36
CA GLU A 306 7.58 14.54 6.80
C GLU A 306 7.98 14.13 8.22
N SER A 307 7.00 14.01 9.14
CA SER A 307 7.28 13.57 10.51
C SER A 307 7.79 12.13 10.59
N LEU A 308 7.37 11.27 9.66
CA LEU A 308 7.86 9.89 9.52
C LEU A 308 9.29 9.85 8.95
N LEU A 309 9.73 10.89 8.23
CA LEU A 309 11.06 10.99 7.61
C LEU A 309 12.10 11.74 8.45
N GLN A 310 11.70 12.29 9.61
CA GLN A 310 12.56 13.04 10.54
C GLN A 310 12.98 12.21 11.76
N ARG A 311 12.54 10.95 11.86
CA ARG A 311 12.91 9.99 12.92
C ARG A 311 13.94 9.01 12.41
#